data_AF-A7I5Y6-F1
#
_entry.id   AF-A7I5Y6-F1
#
_cell.length_a   1.000
_cell.length_b   1.000
_cell.length_c   1.000
_cell.angle_alpha   90.00
_cell.angle_beta   90.00
_cell.angle_gamma   90.00
#
_symmetry.space_group_name_H-M   'P 1'
#
loop_
_entity.id
_entity.type
_entity.pdbx_description
1 polymer ?
#
loop_
_entity_poly.entity_id
_entity_poly.type
_entity_poly.pdbx_seq_one_letter_code
_entity_poly.pdbx_strand_id
1 'polypeptide(L)'
;MTLENPDFKGDTPCPSVHPADRIQQFFVRPFFLTLTIGLPFCTFKGLFGIAAIQAGTLSNPPLAAFGWLVLGWAIVDFAMNALRATGDLLHVPTPLEYCTLAEIGRFLHRPMVFLAADTLISFSIICLMLWSGWITQMTPIESALWYAATTLNLISISLVSLYNEAKRTAREEGSP
;
A
#
# COMPACT_ATOMS: atom_id res chain seq x y z
N MET A 1 14.93 45.22 55.24
CA MET A 1 15.92 44.96 54.18
C MET A 1 15.16 44.37 53.00
N THR A 2 15.15 45.12 51.91
CA THR A 2 14.42 44.94 50.65
C THR A 2 14.95 43.75 49.83
N LEU A 3 14.02 42.98 49.23
CA LEU A 3 13.82 42.74 47.78
C LEU A 3 14.90 41.88 47.08
N GLU A 4 14.53 40.68 46.58
CA GLU A 4 14.08 40.44 45.20
C GLU A 4 13.99 38.92 44.90
N ASN A 5 12.96 38.53 44.15
CA ASN A 5 12.85 37.30 43.38
C ASN A 5 12.65 37.80 41.93
N PRO A 6 13.46 37.40 40.95
CA PRO A 6 12.97 36.36 40.04
C PRO A 6 14.08 35.53 39.37
N ASP A 7 13.86 34.23 39.15
CA ASP A 7 14.48 33.58 37.98
C ASP A 7 13.49 32.64 37.29
N PHE A 8 12.73 33.28 36.41
CA PHE A 8 11.92 32.70 35.35
C PHE A 8 12.86 31.99 34.37
N LYS A 9 13.03 30.67 34.53
CA LYS A 9 13.90 29.88 33.64
C LYS A 9 13.09 29.34 32.46
N GLY A 10 13.03 30.17 31.42
CA GLY A 10 12.99 29.77 30.02
C GLY A 10 11.79 28.94 29.56
N ASP A 11 10.86 29.62 28.90
CA ASP A 11 10.04 29.00 27.86
C ASP A 11 10.97 28.25 26.89
N THR A 12 11.05 26.92 27.01
CA THR A 12 11.55 26.10 25.90
C THR A 12 10.62 26.38 24.71
N PRO A 13 11.12 26.94 23.60
CA PRO A 13 10.30 27.06 22.41
C PRO A 13 9.86 25.64 22.05
N CYS A 14 8.55 25.39 21.96
CA CYS A 14 8.06 24.18 21.31
C CYS A 14 8.85 24.05 20.01
N PRO A 15 9.56 22.92 19.75
CA PRO A 15 10.29 22.76 18.51
C PRO A 15 9.29 23.00 17.39
N SER A 16 9.52 24.04 16.59
CA SER A 16 8.69 24.35 15.45
C SER A 16 8.73 23.12 14.56
N VAL A 17 7.63 22.36 14.54
CA VAL A 17 7.51 21.16 13.72
C VAL A 17 7.81 21.57 12.28
N HIS A 18 9.00 21.21 11.80
CA HIS A 18 9.43 21.65 10.49
C HIS A 18 8.46 21.02 9.48
N PRO A 19 8.01 21.74 8.44
CA PRO A 19 7.09 21.19 7.45
C PRO A 19 7.54 19.84 6.88
N ALA A 20 8.86 19.64 6.80
CA ALA A 20 9.50 18.36 6.44
C ALA A 20 9.12 17.19 7.37
N ASP A 21 8.97 17.41 8.68
CA ASP A 21 8.64 16.37 9.66
C ASP A 21 7.19 15.88 9.51
N ARG A 22 6.26 16.78 9.16
CA ARG A 22 4.86 16.42 8.87
C ARG A 22 4.75 15.58 7.59
N ILE A 23 5.49 15.96 6.56
CA ILE A 23 5.55 15.21 5.30
C ILE A 23 6.20 13.84 5.53
N GLN A 24 7.24 13.78 6.35
CA GLN A 24 7.90 12.54 6.77
C GLN A 24 6.95 11.57 7.49
N GLN A 25 6.12 12.05 8.43
CA GLN A 25 5.11 11.19 9.05
C GLN A 25 4.06 10.72 8.05
N PHE A 26 3.73 11.52 7.04
CA PHE A 26 2.71 11.17 6.06
C PHE A 26 3.14 10.01 5.16
N PHE A 27 4.36 10.03 4.61
CA PHE A 27 4.83 8.97 3.70
C PHE A 27 5.17 7.64 4.38
N VAL A 28 5.52 7.67 5.67
CA VAL A 28 5.87 6.48 6.46
C VAL A 28 4.67 5.94 7.25
N ARG A 29 3.51 6.63 7.20
CA ARG A 29 2.30 6.16 7.90
C ARG A 29 1.77 4.86 7.27
N PRO A 30 1.43 3.85 8.10
CA PRO A 30 0.79 2.61 7.65
C PRO A 30 -0.44 2.83 6.75
N PHE A 31 -1.19 3.90 6.98
CA PHE A 31 -2.29 4.35 6.15
C PHE A 31 -1.90 4.63 4.69
N PHE A 32 -0.86 5.45 4.48
CA PHE A 32 -0.44 5.85 3.13
C PHE A 32 0.04 4.64 2.34
N LEU A 33 0.83 3.77 2.97
CA LEU A 33 1.33 2.53 2.36
C LEU A 33 0.18 1.57 2.03
N THR A 34 -0.81 1.42 2.91
CA THR A 34 -1.99 0.58 2.66
C THR A 34 -2.83 1.13 1.49
N LEU A 35 -3.04 2.44 1.44
CA LEU A 35 -3.81 3.10 0.39
C LEU A 35 -3.12 3.05 -0.97
N THR A 36 -1.80 3.12 -1.00
CA THR A 36 -1.03 3.29 -2.24
C THR A 36 -0.30 2.05 -2.74
N ILE A 37 -0.13 1.03 -1.89
CA ILE A 37 0.47 -0.25 -2.28
C ILE A 37 -0.58 -1.36 -2.15
N GLY A 38 -1.27 -1.43 -1.01
CA GLY A 38 -2.28 -2.45 -0.76
C GLY A 38 -3.46 -2.39 -1.72
N LEU A 39 -4.17 -1.25 -1.79
CA LEU A 39 -5.35 -1.11 -2.65
C LEU A 39 -5.06 -1.29 -4.15
N PRO A 40 -3.94 -0.79 -4.70
CA PRO A 40 -3.58 -1.10 -6.09
C PRO A 40 -3.37 -2.59 -6.34
N PHE A 41 -2.68 -3.32 -5.46
CA PHE A 41 -2.49 -4.76 -5.62
C PHE A 41 -3.81 -5.54 -5.59
N CYS A 42 -4.74 -5.18 -4.71
CA CYS A 42 -6.09 -5.74 -4.73
C CYS A 42 -6.82 -5.44 -6.04
N THR A 43 -6.73 -4.20 -6.53
CA THR A 43 -7.33 -3.77 -7.80
C THR A 43 -6.80 -4.59 -8.97
N PHE A 44 -5.48 -4.79 -9.07
CA PHE A 44 -4.89 -5.59 -10.14
C PHE A 44 -5.36 -7.05 -10.12
N LYS A 45 -5.42 -7.67 -8.94
CA LYS A 45 -5.97 -9.04 -8.80
C LYS A 45 -7.43 -9.10 -9.24
N GLY A 46 -8.25 -8.15 -8.80
CA GLY A 46 -9.67 -8.11 -9.14
C GLY A 46 -9.91 -7.94 -10.63
N LEU A 47 -9.24 -6.98 -11.26
CA LEU A 47 -9.35 -6.74 -12.70
C LEU A 47 -8.84 -7.91 -13.54
N PHE A 48 -7.76 -8.57 -13.11
CA PHE A 48 -7.30 -9.80 -13.74
C PHE A 48 -8.30 -10.95 -13.59
N GLY A 49 -8.90 -11.11 -12.42
CA GLY A 49 -9.96 -12.10 -12.19
C GLY A 49 -11.15 -11.90 -13.12
N ILE A 50 -11.62 -10.66 -13.28
CA ILE A 50 -12.69 -10.30 -14.21
C ILE A 50 -12.29 -10.62 -15.66
N ALA A 51 -11.09 -10.21 -16.09
CA ALA A 51 -10.59 -10.49 -17.43
C ALA A 51 -10.47 -12.00 -17.70
N ALA A 52 -9.99 -12.79 -16.73
CA ALA A 52 -9.90 -14.24 -16.83
C ALA A 52 -11.28 -14.91 -16.93
N ILE A 53 -12.28 -14.43 -16.16
CA ILE A 53 -13.67 -14.89 -16.27
C ILE A 53 -14.20 -14.61 -17.68
N GLN A 54 -14.03 -13.39 -18.19
CA GLN A 54 -14.52 -13.00 -19.51
C GLN A 54 -13.86 -13.83 -20.63
N ALA A 55 -12.54 -14.02 -20.57
CA ALA A 55 -11.79 -14.83 -21.54
C ALA A 55 -12.19 -16.32 -21.47
N GLY A 56 -12.44 -16.84 -20.27
CA GLY A 56 -12.69 -18.26 -20.03
C GLY A 56 -14.14 -18.71 -20.20
N THR A 57 -15.14 -17.85 -19.96
CA THR A 57 -16.55 -18.28 -19.80
C THR A 57 -17.10 -19.07 -21.00
N LEU A 58 -16.69 -18.71 -22.22
CA LEU A 58 -17.17 -19.38 -23.44
C LEU A 58 -16.18 -20.42 -23.99
N SER A 59 -14.90 -20.34 -23.64
CA SER A 59 -13.83 -21.07 -24.34
C SER A 59 -13.03 -22.02 -23.44
N ASN A 60 -12.96 -21.73 -22.14
CA ASN A 60 -12.12 -22.43 -21.18
C ASN A 60 -12.71 -22.32 -19.76
N PRO A 61 -13.66 -23.20 -19.38
CA PRO A 61 -14.29 -23.18 -18.07
C PRO A 61 -13.30 -23.24 -16.88
N PRO A 62 -12.20 -24.02 -16.94
CA PRO A 62 -11.16 -23.96 -15.91
C PRO A 62 -10.56 -22.57 -15.70
N LEU A 63 -10.29 -21.82 -16.77
CA LEU A 63 -9.79 -20.45 -16.69
C LEU A 63 -10.81 -19.52 -16.03
N ALA A 64 -12.10 -19.68 -16.35
CA ALA A 64 -13.16 -18.89 -15.71
C ALA A 64 -13.28 -19.20 -14.21
N ALA A 65 -13.19 -20.47 -13.82
CA ALA A 65 -13.18 -20.88 -12.41
C ALA A 65 -11.98 -20.29 -11.66
N PHE A 66 -10.79 -20.31 -12.27
CA PHE A 66 -9.61 -19.65 -11.73
C PHE A 66 -9.81 -18.13 -11.57
N GLY A 67 -10.40 -17.48 -12.57
CA GLY A 67 -10.74 -16.05 -12.49
C GLY A 67 -11.66 -15.71 -11.33
N TRP A 68 -12.68 -16.53 -11.07
CA TRP A 68 -13.56 -16.39 -9.89
C TRP A 68 -12.82 -16.56 -8.57
N LEU A 69 -11.89 -17.52 -8.48
CA LEU A 69 -11.06 -17.69 -7.28
C LEU A 69 -10.19 -16.45 -7.02
N VAL A 70 -9.54 -15.92 -8.06
CA VAL A 70 -8.70 -14.73 -7.94
C VAL A 70 -9.54 -13.49 -7.59
N LEU A 71 -10.73 -13.35 -8.18
CA LEU A 71 -11.64 -12.24 -7.86
C LEU A 71 -12.11 -12.32 -6.40
N GLY A 72 -12.50 -13.50 -5.91
CA GLY A 72 -12.85 -13.69 -4.50
C GLY A 72 -11.71 -13.35 -3.56
N TRP A 73 -10.49 -13.78 -3.89
CA TRP A 73 -9.29 -13.45 -3.13
C TRP A 73 -9.03 -11.93 -3.13
N ALA A 74 -9.15 -11.27 -4.27
CA ALA A 74 -8.99 -9.82 -4.38
C ALA A 74 -9.99 -9.04 -3.52
N ILE A 75 -11.24 -9.51 -3.42
CA ILE A 75 -12.28 -8.90 -2.57
C ILE A 75 -11.91 -9.01 -1.09
N VAL A 76 -11.43 -10.18 -0.65
CA VAL A 76 -10.98 -10.37 0.74
C VAL A 76 -9.79 -9.46 1.04
N ASP A 77 -8.78 -9.45 0.17
CA ASP A 77 -7.63 -8.55 0.33
C ASP A 77 -8.04 -7.07 0.33
N PHE A 78 -9.00 -6.67 -0.52
CA PHE A 78 -9.52 -5.32 -0.55
C PHE A 78 -10.21 -4.96 0.77
N ALA A 79 -11.07 -5.83 1.30
CA ALA A 79 -11.74 -5.61 2.58
C ALA A 79 -10.75 -5.48 3.74
N MET A 80 -9.72 -6.33 3.78
CA MET A 80 -8.68 -6.27 4.80
C MET A 80 -7.88 -4.96 4.72
N ASN A 81 -7.47 -4.55 3.52
CA ASN A 81 -6.73 -3.30 3.32
C ASN A 81 -7.60 -2.06 3.60
N ALA A 82 -8.89 -2.10 3.24
CA ALA A 82 -9.83 -1.03 3.57
C ALA A 82 -10.03 -0.91 5.08
N LEU A 83 -10.21 -2.02 5.79
CA LEU A 83 -10.38 -2.03 7.24
C LEU A 83 -9.13 -1.49 7.95
N ARG A 84 -7.93 -1.88 7.50
CA ARG A 84 -6.68 -1.34 8.02
C ARG A 84 -6.57 0.16 7.78
N ALA A 85 -6.84 0.62 6.56
CA ALA A 85 -6.80 2.04 6.23
C ALA A 85 -7.80 2.85 7.08
N THR A 86 -9.02 2.34 7.29
CA THR A 86 -9.99 2.99 8.19
C THR A 86 -9.53 2.99 9.64
N GLY A 87 -8.97 1.88 10.13
CA GLY A 87 -8.43 1.78 11.49
C GLY A 87 -7.29 2.75 11.75
N ASP A 88 -6.34 2.84 10.81
CA ASP A 88 -5.22 3.78 10.87
C ASP A 88 -5.71 5.24 10.85
N LEU A 89 -6.76 5.53 10.07
CA LEU A 89 -7.37 6.86 10.03
C LEU A 89 -8.08 7.22 11.35
N LEU A 90 -8.77 6.26 11.96
CA LEU A 90 -9.49 6.42 13.22
C LEU A 90 -8.60 6.22 14.46
N HIS A 91 -7.30 5.92 14.28
CA HIS A 91 -6.35 5.59 15.35
C HIS A 91 -6.83 4.44 16.26
N VAL A 92 -7.60 3.51 15.70
CA VAL A 92 -8.11 2.33 16.42
C VAL A 92 -7.19 1.14 16.12
N PRO A 93 -6.71 0.39 17.14
CA PRO A 93 -5.94 -0.81 16.90
C PRO A 93 -6.79 -1.81 16.13
N THR A 94 -6.34 -2.18 14.92
CA THR A 94 -7.00 -3.21 14.12
C THR A 94 -6.29 -4.54 14.32
N PRO A 95 -7.02 -5.66 14.45
CA PRO A 95 -6.42 -6.98 14.60
C PRO A 95 -5.81 -7.53 13.30
N LEU A 96 -5.92 -6.81 12.18
CA LEU A 96 -5.49 -7.25 10.85
C LEU A 96 -4.26 -6.49 10.37
N GLU A 97 -3.09 -7.07 10.62
CA GLU A 97 -1.79 -6.47 10.30
C GLU A 97 -1.39 -6.68 8.83
N TYR A 98 -1.90 -7.73 8.15
CA TYR A 98 -1.46 -8.10 6.80
C TYR A 98 -2.59 -8.46 5.80
N CYS A 99 -2.29 -8.55 4.50
CA CYS A 99 -3.20 -9.09 3.47
C CYS A 99 -3.40 -10.61 3.67
N THR A 100 -4.38 -11.23 3.01
CA THR A 100 -4.80 -12.62 3.30
C THR A 100 -3.63 -13.61 3.28
N LEU A 101 -2.73 -13.54 2.29
CA LEU A 101 -1.55 -14.41 2.23
C LEU A 101 -0.57 -14.17 3.39
N ALA A 102 -0.30 -12.91 3.71
CA ALA A 102 0.62 -12.57 4.77
C ALA A 102 0.01 -12.82 6.17
N GLU A 103 -1.31 -12.80 6.29
CA GLU A 103 -2.05 -13.26 7.47
C GLU A 103 -1.91 -14.79 7.64
N ILE A 104 -1.99 -15.57 6.55
CA ILE A 104 -1.64 -17.00 6.56
C ILE A 104 -0.18 -17.19 6.96
N GLY A 105 0.73 -16.37 6.42
CA GLY A 105 2.14 -16.35 6.78
C GLY A 105 2.39 -16.04 8.26
N ARG A 106 1.54 -15.24 8.91
CA ARG A 106 1.59 -14.96 10.35
C ARG A 106 1.34 -16.23 11.15
N PHE A 107 0.34 -17.05 10.78
CA PHE A 107 0.11 -18.35 11.42
C PHE A 107 1.32 -19.30 11.26
N LEU A 108 2.06 -19.16 10.16
CA LEU A 108 3.29 -19.92 9.88
C LEU A 108 4.57 -19.23 10.40
N HIS A 109 4.44 -18.16 11.20
CA HIS A 109 5.56 -17.38 11.76
C HIS A 109 6.52 -16.77 10.71
N ARG A 110 6.05 -16.56 9.47
CA ARG A 110 6.82 -16.04 8.33
C ARG A 110 6.04 -14.98 7.51
N PRO A 111 5.40 -13.96 8.11
CA PRO A 111 4.51 -13.04 7.40
C PRO A 111 5.19 -12.28 6.24
N MET A 112 6.47 -11.90 6.40
CA MET A 112 7.21 -11.15 5.37
C MET A 112 7.44 -11.94 4.08
N VAL A 113 7.63 -13.27 4.17
CA VAL A 113 7.84 -14.12 2.98
C VAL A 113 6.55 -14.20 2.16
N PHE A 114 5.42 -14.35 2.84
CA PHE A 114 4.11 -14.40 2.19
C PHE A 114 3.70 -13.05 1.62
N LEU A 115 4.09 -11.95 2.25
CA LEU A 115 3.90 -10.61 1.70
C LEU A 115 4.73 -10.39 0.42
N ALA A 116 5.98 -10.86 0.40
CA ALA A 116 6.81 -10.82 -0.79
C ALA A 116 6.24 -11.69 -1.92
N ALA A 117 5.69 -12.87 -1.59
CA ALA A 117 4.99 -13.72 -2.55
C ALA A 117 3.73 -13.04 -3.11
N ASP A 118 2.93 -12.39 -2.26
CA ASP A 118 1.76 -11.60 -2.68
C ASP A 118 2.12 -10.50 -3.66
N THR A 119 3.23 -9.81 -3.36
CA THR A 119 3.78 -8.76 -4.21
C THR A 119 4.26 -9.32 -5.56
N LEU A 120 4.98 -10.46 -5.54
CA LEU A 120 5.44 -11.15 -6.75
C LEU A 120 4.27 -11.60 -7.64
N ILE A 121 3.24 -12.17 -7.03
CA ILE A 121 2.02 -12.58 -7.75
C ILE A 121 1.34 -11.35 -8.38
N SER A 122 1.22 -10.25 -7.63
CA SER A 122 0.62 -9.02 -8.13
C SER A 122 1.39 -8.43 -9.32
N PHE A 123 2.72 -8.38 -9.25
CA PHE A 123 3.54 -7.96 -10.40
C PHE A 123 3.43 -8.93 -11.58
N SER A 124 3.36 -10.24 -11.32
CA SER A 124 3.16 -11.24 -12.38
C SER A 124 1.82 -11.03 -13.10
N ILE A 125 0.76 -10.72 -12.35
CA ILE A 125 -0.56 -10.36 -12.89
C ILE A 125 -0.45 -9.12 -13.79
N ILE A 126 0.22 -8.06 -13.32
CA ILE A 126 0.45 -6.84 -14.12
C ILE A 126 1.16 -7.19 -15.44
N CYS A 127 2.25 -7.95 -15.36
CA CYS A 127 3.00 -8.37 -16.55
C CYS A 127 2.14 -9.19 -17.53
N LEU A 128 1.35 -10.14 -17.03
CA LEU A 128 0.46 -10.95 -17.86
C LEU A 128 -0.61 -10.11 -18.55
N MET A 129 -1.25 -9.19 -17.82
CA MET A 129 -2.28 -8.30 -18.36
C MET A 129 -1.77 -7.38 -19.46
N LEU A 130 -0.53 -6.88 -19.32
CA LEU A 130 0.13 -6.07 -20.33
C LEU A 130 0.54 -6.90 -21.54
N TRP A 131 1.15 -8.07 -21.32
CA TRP A 131 1.62 -8.95 -22.39
C TRP A 131 0.47 -9.53 -23.22
N SER A 132 -0.59 -10.01 -22.56
CA SER A 132 -1.74 -10.65 -23.23
C SER A 132 -2.63 -9.64 -23.97
N GLY A 133 -2.46 -8.35 -23.72
CA GLY A 133 -3.32 -7.29 -24.24
C GLY A 133 -4.71 -7.25 -23.60
N TRP A 134 -4.97 -8.01 -22.52
CA TRP A 134 -6.28 -8.04 -21.85
C TRP A 134 -6.70 -6.67 -21.29
N ILE A 135 -5.73 -5.79 -21.04
CA ILE A 135 -6.00 -4.39 -20.69
C ILE A 135 -6.89 -3.66 -21.71
N THR A 136 -6.84 -4.04 -23.00
CA THR A 136 -7.63 -3.40 -24.07
C THR A 136 -9.09 -3.82 -24.11
N GLN A 137 -9.45 -4.91 -23.43
CA GLN A 137 -10.81 -5.47 -23.41
C GLN A 137 -11.61 -4.96 -22.21
N MET A 138 -10.99 -4.17 -21.34
CA MET A 138 -11.63 -3.60 -20.16
C MET A 138 -12.68 -2.57 -20.55
N THR A 139 -13.73 -2.51 -19.74
CA THR A 139 -14.69 -1.40 -19.75
C THR A 139 -14.00 -0.08 -19.38
N PRO A 140 -14.63 1.08 -19.65
CA PRO A 140 -14.07 2.37 -19.26
C PRO A 140 -13.81 2.50 -17.75
N ILE A 141 -14.67 1.92 -16.92
CA ILE A 141 -14.54 1.96 -15.45
C ILE A 141 -13.35 1.10 -15.01
N GLU A 142 -13.24 -0.12 -15.52
CA GLU A 142 -12.11 -1.02 -15.23
C GLU A 142 -10.77 -0.42 -15.67
N SER A 143 -10.75 0.20 -16.86
CA SER A 143 -9.56 0.91 -17.37
C SER A 143 -9.17 2.09 -16.48
N ALA A 144 -10.15 2.90 -16.06
CA ALA A 144 -9.89 4.02 -15.16
C ALA A 144 -9.34 3.54 -13.82
N LEU A 145 -9.89 2.46 -13.24
CA LEU A 145 -9.38 1.84 -12.03
C LEU A 145 -7.95 1.31 -12.22
N TRP A 146 -7.67 0.65 -13.34
CA TRP A 146 -6.33 0.17 -13.68
C TRP A 146 -5.31 1.31 -13.72
N TYR A 147 -5.63 2.39 -14.44
CA TYR A 147 -4.72 3.53 -14.58
C TYR A 147 -4.52 4.26 -13.25
N ALA A 148 -5.59 4.44 -12.47
CA ALA A 148 -5.51 5.03 -11.13
C ALA A 148 -4.63 4.17 -10.20
N ALA A 149 -4.87 2.85 -10.16
CA ALA A 149 -4.09 1.92 -9.36
C ALA A 149 -2.61 1.91 -9.76
N THR A 150 -2.32 1.87 -11.06
CA THR A 150 -0.94 1.92 -11.60
C THR A 150 -0.25 3.23 -11.23
N THR A 151 -0.95 4.34 -11.40
CA THR A 151 -0.42 5.67 -11.06
C THR A 151 -0.10 5.77 -9.57
N LEU A 152 -1.05 5.38 -8.71
CA LEU A 152 -0.85 5.37 -7.26
C LEU A 152 0.31 4.46 -6.86
N ASN A 153 0.40 3.26 -7.42
CA ASN A 153 1.44 2.30 -7.09
C ASN A 153 2.84 2.80 -7.49
N LEU A 154 3.02 3.22 -8.74
CA LEU A 154 4.32 3.63 -9.26
C LEU A 154 4.82 4.94 -8.64
N ILE A 155 3.94 5.94 -8.52
CA ILE A 155 4.31 7.21 -7.90
C ILE A 155 4.70 6.96 -6.44
N SER A 156 3.95 6.15 -5.71
CA SER A 156 4.20 5.95 -4.27
C SER A 156 5.49 5.17 -4.01
N ILE A 157 5.78 4.12 -4.79
CA ILE A 157 7.07 3.42 -4.72
C ILE A 157 8.22 4.39 -5.03
N SER A 158 8.07 5.22 -6.07
CA SER A 158 9.10 6.19 -6.47
C SER A 158 9.34 7.26 -5.40
N LEU A 159 8.27 7.79 -4.81
CA LEU A 159 8.35 8.77 -3.73
C LEU A 159 9.01 8.18 -2.48
N VAL A 160 8.62 6.96 -2.08
CA VAL A 160 9.23 6.27 -0.92
C VAL A 160 10.71 6.00 -1.18
N SER A 161 11.08 5.57 -2.39
CA SER A 161 12.47 5.34 -2.77
C SER A 161 13.30 6.62 -2.73
N LEU A 162 12.81 7.69 -3.37
CA LEU A 162 13.47 9.00 -3.39
C LEU A 162 13.63 9.56 -1.98
N TYR A 163 12.60 9.41 -1.15
CA TYR A 163 12.62 9.86 0.24
C TYR A 163 13.67 9.11 1.07
N ASN A 164 13.70 7.77 0.96
CA ASN A 164 14.67 6.96 1.69
C ASN A 164 16.11 7.30 1.30
N GLU A 165 16.34 7.59 0.01
CA GLU A 165 17.64 8.02 -0.50
C GLU A 165 18.04 9.41 0.03
N ALA A 166 17.15 10.40 -0.08
CA ALA A 166 17.41 11.75 0.44
C ALA A 166 17.73 11.74 1.94
N LYS A 167 17.04 10.89 2.72
CA LYS A 167 17.30 10.71 4.14
C LYS A 167 18.66 10.06 4.40
N ARG A 168 19.09 9.11 3.58
CA ARG A 168 20.41 8.49 3.68
C ARG A 168 21.49 9.55 3.51
N THR A 169 21.41 10.35 2.45
CA THR A 169 22.38 11.43 2.16
C THR A 169 22.43 12.46 3.29
N ALA A 170 21.29 12.92 3.81
CA ALA A 170 21.26 13.89 4.92
C ALA A 170 21.89 13.36 6.22
N ARG A 171 21.84 12.04 6.46
CA ARG A 171 22.51 11.41 7.62
C ARG A 171 24.02 11.32 7.44
N GLU A 172 24.48 11.10 6.22
CA GLU A 172 25.91 11.03 5.88
C GLU A 172 26.57 12.41 5.95
N GLU A 173 25.87 13.48 5.54
CA GLU A 173 26.35 14.87 5.62
C GLU A 173 26.29 15.47 7.05
N GLY A 174 25.46 14.89 7.93
CA GLY A 174 25.24 15.35 9.31
C GLY A 174 26.08 14.62 10.38
N SER A 175 26.94 13.68 9.99
CA SER A 175 27.87 13.02 10.92
C SER A 175 29.23 13.72 10.83
N PRO A 176 29.71 14.44 11.87
CA PRO A 176 31.10 14.86 11.95
C PRO A 176 32.05 13.66 12.01
#